data_AF-A0A352NN20-F1
#
_entry.id   AF-A0A352NN20-F1
#
_cell.length_a   1.000
_cell.length_b   1.000
_cell.length_c   1.000
_cell.angle_alpha   90.00
_cell.angle_beta   90.00
_cell.angle_gamma   90.00
#
_symmetry.space_group_name_H-M   'P 1'
#
loop_
_entity.id
_entity.type
_entity.pdbx_description
1 polymer ?
#
loop_
_entity_poly.entity_id
_entity_poly.type
_entity_poly.pdbx_seq_one_letter_code
_entity_poly.pdbx_strand_id
1 'polypeptide(L)'
;MALAKETLEHIAIAQQLKSNLVNYYKKREQRYKPVILTRYAKNHELREDVMANGIDWLIHCFRFPKGDTLIDRFIKKHRALSGLEMQILERWKDSFEGIFEVKALEADSVRLLNLVDQQAYTAASITGPETLERLKPGALVMSRLIPLDDIYLF
;
A
#
# COMPACT_ATOMS: atom_id res chain seq x y z
N MET A 1 6.23 5.87 -20.29
CA MET A 1 5.14 6.84 -20.51
C MET A 1 4.93 7.61 -19.22
N ALA A 2 4.74 8.93 -19.28
CA ALA A 2 4.37 9.71 -18.11
C ALA A 2 2.92 9.39 -17.69
N LEU A 3 2.63 9.46 -16.40
CA LEU A 3 1.28 9.23 -15.91
C LEU A 3 0.36 10.40 -16.28
N ALA A 4 -0.94 10.13 -16.40
CA ALA A 4 -1.92 11.18 -16.62
C ALA A 4 -1.94 12.15 -15.44
N LYS A 5 -2.21 13.44 -15.72
CA LYS A 5 -2.26 14.48 -14.68
C LYS A 5 -3.25 14.14 -13.56
N GLU A 6 -4.42 13.61 -13.92
CA GLU A 6 -5.44 13.17 -12.97
C GLU A 6 -4.91 12.07 -12.03
N THR A 7 -4.18 11.08 -12.57
CA THR A 7 -3.53 10.04 -11.74
C THR A 7 -2.50 10.62 -10.79
N LEU A 8 -1.73 11.63 -11.20
CA LEU A 8 -0.79 12.33 -10.31
C LEU A 8 -1.51 13.08 -9.17
N GLU A 9 -2.67 13.69 -9.46
CA GLU A 9 -3.52 14.32 -8.44
C GLU A 9 -4.09 13.28 -7.47
N HIS A 10 -4.53 12.12 -7.98
CA HIS A 10 -5.00 11.01 -7.16
C HIS A 10 -3.88 10.39 -6.31
N ILE A 11 -2.63 10.34 -6.79
CA ILE A 11 -1.46 9.93 -6.00
C ILE A 11 -1.27 10.85 -4.80
N ALA A 12 -1.43 12.17 -4.96
CA ALA A 12 -1.32 13.11 -3.85
C ALA A 12 -2.44 12.90 -2.79
N ILE A 13 -3.67 12.62 -3.25
CA ILE A 13 -4.79 12.27 -2.35
C ILE A 13 -4.48 10.96 -1.63
N ALA A 14 -4.00 9.94 -2.36
CA ALA A 14 -3.56 8.66 -1.81
C ALA A 14 -2.47 8.85 -0.73
N GLN A 15 -1.46 9.69 -0.96
CA GLN A 15 -0.43 10.02 0.04
C GLN A 15 -1.03 10.57 1.34
N GLN A 16 -1.98 11.51 1.22
CA GLN A 16 -2.66 12.08 2.37
C GLN A 16 -3.51 11.03 3.11
N LEU A 17 -4.25 10.19 2.39
CA LEU A 17 -5.04 9.10 2.96
C LEU A 17 -4.17 8.07 3.68
N LYS A 18 -3.02 7.71 3.09
CA LYS A 18 -2.04 6.82 3.71
C LYS A 18 -1.53 7.39 5.02
N SER A 19 -1.15 8.67 5.02
CA SER A 19 -0.73 9.40 6.22
C SER A 19 -1.83 9.42 7.30
N ASN A 20 -3.08 9.65 6.90
CA ASN A 20 -4.23 9.63 7.81
C ASN A 20 -4.47 8.25 8.44
N LEU A 21 -4.33 7.17 7.67
CA LEU A 21 -4.45 5.79 8.16
C LEU A 21 -3.33 5.42 9.13
N VAL A 22 -2.09 5.79 8.81
CA VAL A 22 -0.94 5.59 9.72
C VAL A 22 -1.16 6.36 11.01
N ASN A 23 -1.63 7.60 10.95
CA ASN A 23 -1.97 8.39 12.13
C ASN A 23 -3.14 7.80 12.92
N TYR A 24 -4.14 7.23 12.24
CA TYR A 24 -5.25 6.53 12.86
C TYR A 24 -4.78 5.29 13.65
N TYR A 25 -3.83 4.54 13.09
CA TYR A 25 -3.12 3.45 13.77
C TYR A 25 -2.33 3.97 14.98
N LYS A 26 -1.46 4.97 14.80
CA LYS A 26 -0.60 5.51 15.89
C LYS A 26 -1.41 5.94 17.11
N LYS A 27 -2.53 6.65 16.91
CA LYS A 27 -3.46 7.04 18.00
C LYS A 27 -4.07 5.85 18.75
N ARG A 28 -3.96 4.63 18.21
CA ARG A 28 -4.54 3.39 18.73
C ARG A 28 -3.51 2.27 18.76
N GLU A 29 -2.22 2.61 18.82
CA GLU A 29 -1.12 1.65 18.66
C GLU A 29 -1.26 0.51 19.68
N GLN A 30 -1.51 0.82 20.95
CA GLN A 30 -1.66 -0.17 22.01
C GLN A 30 -2.75 -1.22 21.74
N ARG A 31 -3.79 -0.85 20.98
CA ARG A 31 -4.87 -1.77 20.60
C ARG A 31 -4.47 -2.69 19.44
N TYR A 32 -3.68 -2.19 18.50
CA TYR A 32 -3.44 -2.88 17.22
C TYR A 32 -2.06 -3.52 17.11
N LYS A 33 -1.05 -3.01 17.82
CA LYS A 33 0.30 -3.57 17.86
C LYS A 33 0.31 -5.05 18.25
N PRO A 34 -0.47 -5.54 19.24
CA PRO A 34 -0.53 -6.97 19.54
C PRO A 34 -0.96 -7.84 18.36
N VAL A 35 -1.80 -7.33 17.46
CA VAL A 35 -2.22 -8.03 16.23
C VAL A 35 -1.01 -8.23 15.31
N ILE A 36 -0.23 -7.17 15.09
CA ILE A 36 0.99 -7.22 14.26
C ILE A 36 1.99 -8.21 14.86
N LEU A 37 2.27 -8.10 16.15
CA LEU A 37 3.22 -8.98 16.85
C LEU A 37 2.82 -10.46 16.76
N THR A 38 1.52 -10.75 16.89
CA THR A 38 1.02 -12.13 16.94
C THR A 38 0.79 -12.75 15.57
N ARG A 39 0.43 -11.94 14.55
CA ARG A 39 -0.02 -12.44 13.25
C ARG A 39 0.96 -12.18 12.11
N TYR A 40 1.76 -11.12 12.19
CA TYR A 40 2.72 -10.76 11.15
C TYR A 40 4.16 -11.05 11.60
N ALA A 41 4.56 -10.49 12.74
CA ALA A 41 5.95 -10.57 13.23
C ALA A 41 6.24 -11.79 14.12
N LYS A 42 5.34 -12.78 14.20
CA LYS A 42 5.42 -13.90 15.17
C LYS A 42 6.79 -14.59 15.23
N ASN A 43 7.44 -14.72 14.07
CA ASN A 43 8.73 -15.39 13.90
C ASN A 43 9.85 -14.44 13.42
N HIS A 44 9.64 -13.14 13.55
CA HIS A 44 10.58 -12.13 13.08
C HIS A 44 11.21 -11.41 14.27
N GLU A 45 12.49 -11.09 14.15
CA GLU A 45 13.12 -10.12 15.03
C GLU A 45 12.39 -8.77 14.89
N LEU A 46 12.11 -8.10 16.01
CA LEU A 46 11.35 -6.84 16.04
C LEU A 46 12.23 -5.65 15.64
N ARG A 47 12.60 -5.63 14.36
CA ARG A 47 13.27 -4.50 13.73
C ARG A 47 12.27 -3.47 13.21
N GLU A 48 12.77 -2.26 12.93
CA GLU A 48 11.95 -1.14 12.46
C GLU A 48 11.28 -1.43 11.12
N ASP A 49 11.99 -2.06 10.17
CA ASP A 49 11.47 -2.47 8.86
C ASP A 49 10.30 -3.47 8.99
N VAL A 50 10.45 -4.45 9.89
CA VAL A 50 9.41 -5.45 10.16
C VAL A 50 8.15 -4.79 10.75
N MET A 51 8.32 -3.83 11.65
CA MET A 51 7.20 -3.09 12.22
C MET A 51 6.52 -2.18 11.20
N ALA A 52 7.29 -1.48 10.36
CA ALA A 52 6.74 -0.65 9.29
C ALA A 52 5.90 -1.48 8.31
N ASN A 53 6.44 -2.61 7.84
CA ASN A 53 5.72 -3.53 6.97
C ASN A 53 4.50 -4.17 7.65
N GLY A 54 4.60 -4.46 8.96
CA GLY A 54 3.48 -4.98 9.73
C GLY A 54 2.32 -3.99 9.89
N ILE A 55 2.62 -2.69 10.03
CA ILE A 55 1.60 -1.62 10.02
C ILE A 55 0.94 -1.55 8.65
N ASP A 56 1.74 -1.59 7.59
CA ASP A 56 1.26 -1.56 6.21
C ASP A 56 0.33 -2.76 5.90
N TRP A 57 0.76 -3.97 6.27
CA TRP A 57 -0.02 -5.19 6.19
C TRP A 57 -1.33 -5.11 6.99
N LEU A 58 -1.31 -4.56 8.21
CA LEU A 58 -2.51 -4.39 9.03
C LEU A 58 -3.53 -3.45 8.35
N ILE A 59 -3.05 -2.39 7.70
CA ILE A 59 -3.89 -1.41 7.00
C ILE A 59 -4.58 -2.07 5.80
N HIS A 60 -3.81 -2.75 4.96
CA HIS A 60 -4.25 -3.15 3.62
C HIS A 60 -4.78 -4.59 3.53
N CYS A 61 -4.14 -5.53 4.24
CA CYS A 61 -4.38 -6.96 4.04
C CYS A 61 -5.15 -7.60 5.20
N PHE A 62 -4.96 -7.13 6.44
CA PHE A 62 -5.55 -7.80 7.59
C PHE A 62 -7.08 -7.64 7.64
N ARG A 63 -7.77 -8.78 7.78
CA ARG A 63 -9.20 -8.86 8.08
C ARG A 63 -9.38 -9.28 9.55
N PHE A 64 -10.14 -8.50 10.30
CA PHE A 64 -10.51 -8.84 11.67
C PHE A 64 -11.51 -10.01 11.70
N PRO A 65 -11.77 -10.65 12.86
CA PRO A 65 -12.65 -11.82 12.93
C PRO A 65 -14.07 -11.62 12.39
N LYS A 66 -14.56 -10.37 12.35
CA LYS A 66 -15.88 -10.03 11.78
C LYS A 66 -15.83 -9.74 10.27
N GLY A 67 -14.69 -9.96 9.63
CA GLY A 67 -14.44 -9.67 8.21
C GLY A 67 -14.10 -8.21 7.91
N ASP A 68 -14.26 -7.29 8.87
CA ASP A 68 -13.93 -5.87 8.66
C ASP A 68 -12.41 -5.61 8.64
N THR A 69 -12.00 -4.52 8.01
CA THR A 69 -10.60 -4.05 7.89
C THR A 69 -10.32 -2.85 8.80
N LEU A 70 -9.04 -2.46 8.90
CA LEU A 70 -8.71 -1.18 9.53
C LEU A 70 -9.27 0.00 8.72
N ILE A 71 -9.33 -0.11 7.39
CA ILE A 71 -9.93 0.87 6.49
C ILE A 71 -11.43 1.04 6.78
N ASP A 72 -12.20 -0.04 6.95
CA ASP A 72 -13.63 0.04 7.30
C ASP A 72 -13.84 0.79 8.62
N ARG A 73 -12.97 0.53 9.60
CA ARG A 73 -13.01 1.19 10.91
C ARG A 73 -12.59 2.65 10.82
N PHE A 74 -11.71 2.99 9.89
CA PHE A 74 -11.32 4.35 9.59
C PHE A 74 -12.47 5.13 8.93
N ILE A 75 -13.05 4.60 7.85
CA ILE A 75 -14.18 5.20 7.12
C ILE A 75 -15.35 5.47 8.07
N LYS A 76 -15.74 4.49 8.89
CA LYS A 76 -16.84 4.64 9.87
C LYS A 76 -16.64 5.79 10.87
N LYS A 77 -15.40 6.21 11.12
CA LYS A 77 -15.07 7.28 12.07
C LYS A 77 -14.82 8.63 11.39
N HIS A 78 -14.71 8.70 10.07
CA HIS A 78 -14.44 9.93 9.31
C HIS A 78 -15.54 10.17 8.29
N ARG A 79 -16.65 10.77 8.74
CA ARG A 79 -17.83 11.03 7.89
C ARG A 79 -17.64 12.17 6.87
N ALA A 80 -16.50 12.86 6.91
CA ALA A 80 -16.20 13.99 6.03
C ALA A 80 -15.36 13.62 4.80
N LEU A 81 -15.13 12.32 4.55
CA LEU A 81 -14.44 11.86 3.35
C LEU A 81 -15.28 12.18 2.11
N SER A 82 -14.63 12.67 1.07
CA SER A 82 -15.22 12.85 -0.26
C SER A 82 -15.53 11.50 -0.92
N GLY A 83 -16.35 11.52 -1.99
CA GLY A 83 -16.68 10.33 -2.76
C GLY A 83 -15.42 9.64 -3.34
N LEU A 84 -14.49 10.43 -3.86
CA LEU A 84 -13.22 9.95 -4.40
C LEU A 84 -12.34 9.31 -3.32
N GLU A 85 -12.18 9.97 -2.16
CA GLU A 85 -11.40 9.39 -1.06
C GLU A 85 -11.98 8.07 -0.57
N MET A 86 -13.31 7.98 -0.47
CA MET A 86 -13.99 6.73 -0.13
C MET A 86 -13.72 5.65 -1.18
N GLN A 87 -13.83 5.97 -2.47
CA GLN A 87 -13.55 5.02 -3.55
C GLN A 87 -12.11 4.50 -3.51
N ILE A 88 -11.13 5.37 -3.30
CA ILE A 88 -9.71 5.00 -3.17
C ILE A 88 -9.54 4.04 -1.99
N LEU A 89 -10.03 4.41 -0.80
CA LEU A 89 -9.93 3.59 0.41
C LEU A 89 -10.60 2.23 0.24
N GLU A 90 -11.78 2.19 -0.38
CA GLU A 90 -12.50 0.96 -0.67
C GLU A 90 -11.66 0.01 -1.54
N ARG A 91 -11.06 0.52 -2.63
CA ARG A 91 -10.18 -0.28 -3.51
C ARG A 91 -8.89 -0.74 -2.83
N TRP A 92 -8.38 0.01 -1.86
CA TRP A 92 -7.17 -0.39 -1.12
C TRP A 92 -7.34 -1.68 -0.31
N LYS A 93 -8.57 -2.12 -0.08
CA LYS A 93 -8.84 -3.42 0.54
C LYS A 93 -8.44 -4.60 -0.35
N ASP A 94 -8.30 -4.39 -1.66
CA ASP A 94 -7.89 -5.40 -2.63
C ASP A 94 -6.36 -5.39 -2.89
N SER A 95 -5.59 -4.78 -1.99
CA SER A 95 -4.13 -4.78 -2.08
C SER A 95 -3.57 -6.19 -1.84
N PHE A 96 -2.50 -6.53 -2.55
CA PHE A 96 -1.85 -7.82 -2.46
C PHE A 96 -0.33 -7.69 -2.43
N GLU A 97 0.33 -8.68 -1.83
CA GLU A 97 1.78 -8.77 -1.78
C GLU A 97 2.27 -9.79 -2.82
N GLY A 98 3.40 -9.52 -3.44
CA GLY A 98 3.97 -10.37 -4.47
C GLY A 98 5.48 -10.22 -4.59
N ILE A 99 6.07 -11.11 -5.38
CA ILE A 99 7.46 -11.03 -5.81
C ILE A 99 7.43 -10.65 -7.29
N PHE A 100 8.05 -9.52 -7.60
CA PHE A 100 8.00 -8.93 -8.93
C PHE A 100 9.39 -8.81 -9.53
N GLU A 101 9.50 -9.08 -10.82
CA GLU A 101 10.65 -8.67 -11.62
C GLU A 101 10.39 -7.26 -12.17
N VAL A 102 11.34 -6.35 -11.97
CA VAL A 102 11.32 -5.02 -12.58
C VAL A 102 11.59 -5.17 -14.08
N LYS A 103 10.61 -4.90 -14.94
CA LYS A 103 10.76 -5.03 -16.40
C LYS A 103 11.25 -3.73 -17.04
N ALA A 104 10.77 -2.59 -16.58
CA ALA A 104 11.14 -1.28 -17.11
C ALA A 104 10.90 -0.18 -16.08
N LEU A 105 11.73 0.87 -16.11
CA LEU A 105 11.50 2.12 -15.39
C LEU A 105 11.00 3.17 -16.39
N GLU A 106 9.99 3.92 -15.98
CA GLU A 106 9.42 5.04 -16.70
C GLU A 106 9.59 6.31 -15.84
N ALA A 107 9.22 7.48 -16.36
CA ALA A 107 9.41 8.75 -15.65
C ALA A 107 8.77 8.77 -14.25
N ASP A 108 7.51 8.34 -14.14
CA ASP A 108 6.71 8.40 -12.90
C ASP A 108 6.28 7.01 -12.40
N SER A 109 6.70 5.94 -13.07
CA SER A 109 6.21 4.58 -12.79
C SER A 109 7.24 3.50 -13.12
N VAL A 110 6.95 2.28 -12.70
CA VAL A 110 7.71 1.07 -12.98
C VAL A 110 6.77 0.00 -13.52
N ARG A 111 7.24 -0.76 -14.51
CA ARG A 111 6.56 -1.97 -14.97
C ARG A 111 7.10 -3.18 -14.20
N LEU A 112 6.20 -3.88 -13.52
CA LEU A 112 6.47 -5.03 -12.67
C LEU A 112 5.80 -6.27 -13.26
N LEU A 113 6.52 -7.38 -13.33
CA LEU A 113 5.95 -8.69 -13.66
C LEU A 113 5.85 -9.51 -12.39
N ASN A 114 4.64 -9.87 -11.97
CA ASN A 114 4.47 -10.77 -10.83
C ASN A 114 4.91 -12.18 -11.23
N LEU A 115 5.86 -12.73 -10.47
CA LEU A 115 6.43 -14.04 -10.77
C LEU A 115 5.53 -15.21 -10.38
N VAL A 116 4.46 -14.96 -9.63
CA VAL A 116 3.49 -15.98 -9.21
C VAL A 116 2.42 -16.20 -10.27
N ASP A 117 1.75 -15.13 -10.70
CA ASP A 117 0.63 -15.21 -11.66
C ASP A 117 1.00 -14.80 -13.09
N GLN A 118 2.24 -14.37 -13.32
CA GLN A 118 2.76 -13.90 -14.60
C GLN A 118 2.06 -12.66 -15.16
N GLN A 119 1.32 -11.93 -14.32
CA GLN A 119 0.63 -10.71 -14.71
C GLN A 119 1.56 -9.49 -14.61
N ALA A 120 1.47 -8.61 -15.61
CA ALA A 120 2.20 -7.33 -15.62
C ALA A 120 1.37 -6.21 -14.98
N TYR A 121 2.04 -5.38 -14.20
CA TYR A 121 1.47 -4.27 -13.45
C TYR A 121 2.28 -3.00 -13.69
N THR A 122 1.58 -1.87 -13.76
CA THR A 122 2.20 -0.54 -13.73
C THR A 122 2.05 -0.01 -12.31
N ALA A 123 3.16 0.34 -11.67
CA ALA A 123 3.16 0.82 -10.30
C ALA A 123 3.90 2.15 -10.17
N ALA A 124 3.43 3.02 -9.27
CA ALA A 124 4.08 4.27 -8.91
C ALA A 124 4.44 4.27 -7.43
N SER A 125 5.52 4.97 -7.08
CA SER A 125 5.90 5.12 -5.67
C SER A 125 4.93 6.04 -4.95
N ILE A 126 4.35 5.59 -3.85
CA ILE A 126 3.54 6.47 -3.00
C ILE A 126 4.40 7.48 -2.24
N THR A 127 5.68 7.19 -1.98
CA THR A 127 6.58 8.08 -1.23
C THR A 127 7.31 9.10 -2.10
N GLY A 128 7.13 9.04 -3.42
CA GLY A 128 7.76 9.93 -4.40
C GLY A 128 8.77 9.23 -5.32
N PRO A 129 9.23 9.92 -6.39
CA PRO A 129 9.98 9.31 -7.49
C PRO A 129 11.36 8.78 -7.08
N GLU A 130 11.97 9.32 -6.02
CA GLU A 130 13.29 8.88 -5.52
C GLU A 130 13.35 7.38 -5.17
N THR A 131 12.21 6.79 -4.78
CA THR A 131 12.11 5.35 -4.54
C THR A 131 12.31 4.53 -5.81
N LEU A 132 11.92 5.07 -6.98
CA LEU A 132 12.11 4.42 -8.28
C LEU A 132 13.60 4.37 -8.68
N GLU A 133 14.40 5.34 -8.27
CA GLU A 133 15.84 5.41 -8.60
C GLU A 133 16.65 4.24 -8.03
N ARG A 134 16.12 3.58 -6.99
CA ARG A 134 16.73 2.41 -6.35
C ARG A 134 16.46 1.12 -7.12
N LEU A 135 15.49 1.13 -8.03
CA LEU A 135 15.12 -0.03 -8.82
C LEU A 135 16.00 -0.15 -10.05
N LYS A 136 16.16 -1.38 -10.54
CA LYS A 136 16.90 -1.67 -11.78
C LYS A 136 16.14 -2.72 -12.57
N PRO A 137 16.02 -2.59 -13.91
CA PRO A 137 15.48 -3.66 -14.75
C PRO A 137 16.19 -4.99 -14.49
N GLY A 138 15.43 -6.07 -14.40
CA GLY A 138 15.87 -7.43 -14.03
C GLY A 138 15.99 -7.68 -12.53
N ALA A 139 15.90 -6.66 -11.67
CA ALA A 139 15.90 -6.85 -10.23
C ALA A 139 14.59 -7.48 -9.75
N LEU A 140 14.68 -8.29 -8.69
CA LEU A 140 13.53 -8.82 -7.99
C LEU A 140 13.19 -7.95 -6.78
N VAL A 141 11.91 -7.62 -6.63
CA VAL A 141 11.40 -6.87 -5.49
C VAL A 141 10.21 -7.58 -4.88
N MET A 142 10.19 -7.68 -3.56
CA MET A 142 8.99 -8.05 -2.82
C MET A 142 8.27 -6.77 -2.43
N SER A 143 7.01 -6.64 -2.82
CA SER A 143 6.25 -5.41 -2.58
C SER A 143 4.76 -5.69 -2.42
N ARG A 144 4.06 -4.74 -1.80
CA ARG A 144 2.60 -4.70 -1.74
C ARG A 144 2.09 -3.70 -2.75
N LEU A 145 1.30 -4.18 -3.71
CA LEU A 145 0.65 -3.33 -4.69
C LEU A 145 -0.72 -2.90 -4.18
N ILE A 146 -0.91 -1.58 -4.11
CA ILE A 146 -2.11 -0.91 -3.60
C ILE A 146 -2.86 -0.28 -4.79
N PRO A 147 -4.09 -0.67 -5.11
CA PRO A 147 -4.78 -0.17 -6.30
C PRO A 147 -5.02 1.35 -6.29
N LEU A 148 -4.79 2.02 -7.43
CA LEU A 148 -5.19 3.41 -7.67
C LEU A 148 -5.46 3.60 -9.18
N ASP A 149 -6.66 4.03 -9.55
CA ASP A 149 -7.06 4.15 -10.97
C ASP A 149 -6.75 2.85 -11.76
N ASP A 150 -6.04 2.96 -12.88
CA ASP A 150 -5.58 1.83 -13.70
C ASP A 150 -4.13 1.40 -13.37
N ILE A 151 -3.59 1.90 -12.26
CA ILE A 151 -2.24 1.58 -11.79
C ILE A 151 -2.28 1.04 -10.35
N TYR A 152 -1.08 0.81 -9.82
CA TYR A 152 -0.86 0.44 -8.43
C TYR A 152 0.13 1.40 -7.78
N LEU A 153 0.08 1.48 -6.45
CA LEU A 153 1.06 2.16 -5.63
C LEU A 153 1.88 1.13 -4.88
N PHE A 154 3.12 1.48 -4.56
CA PHE A 154 4.00 0.72 -3.68
C PHE A 154 4.87 1.63 -2.81
#